data_AF-G9PE18-F1
#
_entry.id   AF-G9PE18-F1
#
_cell.length_a   1.000
_cell.length_b   1.000
_cell.length_c   1.000
_cell.angle_alpha   90.00
_cell.angle_beta   90.00
_cell.angle_gamma   90.00
#
_symmetry.space_group_name_H-M   'P 1'
#
loop_
_entity.id
_entity.type
_entity.pdbx_description
1 polymer ?
#
loop_
_entity_poly.entity_id
_entity_poly.type
_entity_poly.pdbx_seq_one_letter_code
_entity_poly.pdbx_strand_id
1 'polypeptide(L)'
;MMVWTSPDKQTFNITLLGTPIEVEATPTSFNWDWGDGQSFDTTDPGSPYPNYTVSHPYEVTGNGYVIKLRTSWSARWRIAGQAQWHQVNGTVTTTETSSPFNLYIADSYGTTS
;
A
#
# COMPACT_ATOMS: atom_id res chain seq x y z
N MET A 1 -15.09 2.32 2.47
CA MET A 1 -13.92 3.05 1.93
C MET A 1 -13.33 2.25 0.78
N MET A 2 -12.87 2.91 -0.26
CA MET A 2 -12.17 2.31 -1.41
C MET A 2 -10.70 2.74 -1.39
N VAL A 3 -9.77 1.84 -1.68
CA VAL A 3 -8.33 2.11 -1.68
C VAL A 3 -7.65 1.46 -2.87
N TRP A 4 -6.53 2.05 -3.30
CA TRP A 4 -5.64 1.46 -4.29
C TRP A 4 -4.24 2.04 -4.13
N THR A 5 -3.25 1.38 -4.72
CA THR A 5 -1.87 1.87 -4.84
C THR A 5 -1.30 1.55 -6.22
N SER A 6 -0.12 2.08 -6.56
CA SER A 6 0.56 1.71 -7.80
C SER A 6 1.24 0.34 -7.65
N PRO A 7 1.06 -0.61 -8.60
CA PRO A 7 1.81 -1.86 -8.64
C PRO A 7 3.17 -1.71 -9.33
N ASP A 8 3.58 -0.49 -9.69
CA ASP A 8 4.72 -0.28 -10.55
C ASP A 8 6.03 -0.55 -9.81
N LYS A 9 6.96 -1.17 -10.54
CA LYS A 9 8.34 -1.35 -10.11
C LYS A 9 8.97 0.02 -9.80
N GLN A 10 9.64 0.11 -8.67
CA GLN A 10 10.39 1.29 -8.25
C GLN A 10 11.87 1.10 -8.56
N THR A 11 12.50 2.15 -9.08
CA THR A 11 13.94 2.16 -9.39
C THR A 11 14.64 3.24 -8.58
N PHE A 12 15.75 2.88 -7.95
CA PHE A 12 16.56 3.79 -7.14
C PHE A 12 18.01 3.78 -7.59
N ASN A 13 18.65 4.94 -7.53
CA ASN A 13 20.09 5.07 -7.65
C ASN A 13 20.62 5.46 -6.28
N ILE A 14 21.47 4.63 -5.70
CA ILE A 14 22.08 4.85 -4.38
C ILE A 14 23.60 4.80 -4.49
N THR A 15 24.28 5.31 -3.46
CA THR A 15 25.73 5.12 -3.31
C THR A 15 25.98 4.33 -2.04
N LEU A 16 26.59 3.16 -2.19
CA LEU A 16 26.95 2.29 -1.07
C LEU A 16 28.47 2.22 -0.97
N LEU A 17 29.03 2.75 0.14
CA LEU A 17 30.48 2.77 0.38
C LEU A 17 31.28 3.38 -0.79
N GLY A 18 30.75 4.42 -1.43
CA GLY A 18 31.35 5.08 -2.60
C GLY A 18 31.06 4.42 -3.95
N THR A 19 30.38 3.27 -3.97
CA THR A 19 30.00 2.58 -5.22
C THR A 19 28.57 2.97 -5.64
N PRO A 20 28.35 3.45 -6.87
CA PRO A 20 27.00 3.68 -7.37
C PRO A 20 26.29 2.36 -7.66
N ILE A 21 25.09 2.20 -7.12
CA ILE A 21 24.26 1.01 -7.22
C ILE A 21 22.89 1.40 -7.79
N GLU A 22 22.40 0.62 -8.74
CA GLU A 22 21.02 0.67 -9.21
C GLU A 22 20.22 -0.42 -8.50
N VAL A 23 19.05 -0.07 -7.98
CA VAL A 23 18.12 -0.98 -7.29
C VAL A 23 16.79 -0.96 -8.01
N GLU A 24 16.22 -2.14 -8.21
CA GLU A 24 14.86 -2.33 -8.71
C GLU A 24 14.04 -3.11 -7.68
N ALA A 25 12.92 -2.55 -7.24
CA ALA A 25 12.00 -3.17 -6.31
C ALA A 25 10.62 -3.37 -6.95
N THR A 26 10.12 -4.60 -6.93
CA THR A 26 8.81 -4.98 -7.47
C THR A 26 7.89 -5.36 -6.31
N PRO A 27 6.68 -4.79 -6.20
CA PRO A 27 5.76 -5.12 -5.13
C PRO A 27 5.25 -6.54 -5.34
N THR A 28 5.11 -7.29 -4.24
CA THR A 28 4.69 -8.69 -4.25
C THR A 28 3.42 -8.94 -3.45
N SER A 29 3.14 -8.13 -2.43
CA SER A 29 1.88 -8.19 -1.67
C SER A 29 1.58 -6.87 -0.95
N PHE A 30 0.31 -6.69 -0.60
CA PHE A 30 -0.24 -5.53 0.06
C PHE A 30 -1.05 -5.98 1.27
N ASN A 31 -0.82 -5.35 2.42
CA ASN A 31 -1.62 -5.51 3.62
C ASN A 31 -2.25 -4.15 3.96
N TRP A 32 -3.58 -4.11 3.94
CA TRP A 32 -4.37 -2.94 4.31
C TRP A 32 -4.84 -3.11 5.76
N ASP A 33 -4.35 -2.28 6.67
CA ASP A 33 -4.88 -2.13 8.02
C ASP A 33 -5.86 -0.96 8.02
N TRP A 34 -7.12 -1.25 8.35
CA TRP A 34 -8.24 -0.31 8.22
C TRP A 34 -8.37 0.64 9.41
N GLY A 35 -7.58 0.46 10.46
CA GLY A 35 -7.63 1.30 11.66
C GLY A 35 -8.81 1.04 12.59
N ASP A 36 -9.65 0.04 12.28
CA ASP A 36 -10.77 -0.44 13.11
C ASP A 36 -10.49 -1.81 13.75
N GLY A 37 -9.24 -2.30 13.64
CA GLY A 37 -8.81 -3.60 14.12
C GLY A 37 -8.91 -4.71 13.07
N GLN A 38 -9.47 -4.44 11.88
CA GLN A 38 -9.45 -5.37 10.76
C GLN A 38 -8.29 -5.08 9.80
N SER A 39 -7.80 -6.13 9.15
CA SER A 39 -6.81 -6.02 8.08
C SER A 39 -7.09 -6.96 6.93
N PHE A 40 -6.58 -6.63 5.74
CA PHE A 40 -6.77 -7.39 4.52
C PHE A 40 -5.47 -7.57 3.76
N ASP A 41 -5.06 -8.83 3.54
CA ASP A 41 -3.90 -9.21 2.74
C ASP A 41 -4.32 -9.56 1.31
N THR A 42 -3.60 -9.03 0.32
CA THR A 42 -3.87 -9.27 -1.10
C THR A 42 -2.63 -9.08 -1.97
N THR A 43 -2.65 -9.63 -3.19
CA THR A 43 -1.69 -9.31 -4.25
C THR A 43 -2.25 -8.31 -5.26
N ASP A 44 -3.55 -8.01 -5.17
CA ASP A 44 -4.22 -6.97 -5.96
C ASP A 44 -3.92 -5.58 -5.34
N PRO A 45 -3.28 -4.65 -6.07
CA PRO A 45 -3.02 -3.30 -5.57
C PRO A 45 -4.30 -2.47 -5.38
N GLY A 46 -5.46 -2.96 -5.83
CA GLY A 46 -6.69 -2.18 -5.93
C GLY A 46 -6.74 -1.39 -7.24
N SER A 47 -7.89 -0.79 -7.48
CA SER A 47 -8.14 0.04 -8.66
C SER A 47 -9.06 1.22 -8.29
N PRO A 48 -8.93 2.35 -9.01
CA PRO A 48 -9.80 3.49 -8.77
C PRO A 48 -11.22 3.23 -9.28
N TYR A 49 -12.16 4.03 -8.79
CA TYR A 49 -13.53 4.09 -9.30
C TYR A 49 -13.56 4.31 -10.83
N PRO A 50 -14.52 3.73 -11.57
CA PRO A 50 -15.66 2.93 -11.12
C PRO A 50 -15.36 1.46 -10.84
N ASN A 51 -14.24 0.92 -11.34
CA ASN A 51 -13.98 -0.51 -11.35
C ASN A 51 -13.07 -0.91 -10.19
N TYR A 52 -13.40 -0.47 -8.98
CA TYR A 52 -12.57 -0.74 -7.81
C TYR A 52 -12.63 -2.19 -7.38
N THR A 53 -11.52 -2.72 -6.90
CA THR A 53 -11.41 -4.12 -6.47
C THR A 53 -11.12 -4.29 -4.98
N VAL A 54 -10.62 -3.26 -4.30
CA VAL A 54 -10.34 -3.28 -2.85
C VAL A 54 -11.17 -2.22 -2.14
N SER A 55 -11.97 -2.67 -1.19
CA SER A 55 -12.80 -1.80 -0.35
C SER A 55 -13.06 -2.45 1.01
N HIS A 56 -13.46 -1.61 1.97
CA HIS A 56 -13.81 -2.03 3.33
C HIS A 56 -15.01 -1.24 3.86
N PRO A 57 -16.09 -1.90 4.29
CA PRO A 57 -17.18 -1.24 5.00
C PRO A 57 -16.77 -0.99 6.46
N TYR A 58 -17.17 0.17 7.00
CA TYR A 58 -17.04 0.46 8.43
C TYR A 58 -18.42 0.44 9.08
N GLU A 59 -18.53 -0.26 10.21
CA GLU A 59 -19.80 -0.43 10.94
C GLU A 59 -19.94 0.53 12.13
N VAL A 60 -18.85 1.11 12.59
CA VAL A 60 -18.80 1.94 13.80
C VAL A 60 -18.38 3.37 13.44
N THR A 61 -19.18 4.35 13.84
CA THR A 61 -18.81 5.77 13.71
C THR A 61 -17.65 6.12 14.61
N GLY A 62 -16.85 7.11 14.21
CA GLY A 62 -15.67 7.49 14.97
C GLY A 62 -14.87 8.58 14.29
N ASN A 63 -13.95 9.16 15.05
CA ASN A 63 -13.05 10.21 14.56
C ASN A 63 -11.63 9.68 14.46
N GLY A 64 -10.89 10.18 13.48
CA GLY A 64 -9.46 9.91 13.36
C GLY A 64 -9.10 8.49 12.94
N TYR A 65 -9.95 7.82 12.16
CA TYR A 65 -9.57 6.58 11.48
C TYR A 65 -8.38 6.84 10.58
N VAL A 66 -7.44 5.89 10.57
CA VAL A 66 -6.22 5.94 9.76
C VAL A 66 -6.05 4.60 9.09
N ILE A 67 -5.88 4.62 7.77
CA ILE A 67 -5.55 3.41 7.00
C ILE A 67 -4.03 3.33 6.88
N LYS A 68 -3.47 2.14 7.12
CA LYS A 68 -2.05 1.85 6.87
C LYS A 68 -1.93 0.81 5.78
N LEU A 69 -1.11 1.11 4.78
CA LEU A 69 -0.72 0.17 3.75
C LEU A 69 0.69 -0.33 4.06
N ARG A 70 0.86 -1.65 4.22
CA ARG A 70 2.18 -2.29 4.20
C ARG A 70 2.36 -3.01 2.87
N THR A 71 3.35 -2.61 2.10
CA THR A 71 3.71 -3.28 0.84
C THR A 71 4.96 -4.12 1.04
N SER A 72 4.92 -5.37 0.61
CA SER A 72 6.09 -6.25 0.55
C SER A 72 6.70 -6.20 -0.85
N TRP A 73 8.02 -6.23 -0.92
CA TRP A 73 8.78 -6.06 -2.15
C TRP A 73 9.81 -7.18 -2.32
N SER A 74 9.95 -7.66 -3.54
CA SER A 74 11.16 -8.34 -3.99
C SER A 74 12.07 -7.32 -4.66
N ALA A 75 13.39 -7.45 -4.50
CA ALA A 75 14.31 -6.48 -5.05
C ALA A 75 15.54 -7.14 -5.67
N ARG A 76 16.12 -6.45 -6.64
CA ARG A 76 17.43 -6.78 -7.22
C ARG A 76 18.28 -5.52 -7.32
N TRP A 77 19.59 -5.69 -7.32
CA TRP A 77 20.54 -4.59 -7.40
C TRP A 77 21.68 -4.92 -8.36
N ARG A 78 22.36 -3.89 -8.87
CA ARG A 78 23.61 -4.02 -9.63
C ARG A 78 24.49 -2.81 -9.42
N ILE A 79 25.79 -2.96 -9.63
CA ILE A 79 26.68 -1.79 -9.77
C ILE A 79 26.25 -1.02 -11.03
N ALA A 80 26.13 0.30 -10.92
CA ALA A 80 25.65 1.13 -12.01
C ALA A 80 26.48 0.92 -13.28
N GLY A 81 25.79 0.78 -14.41
CA GLY A 81 26.40 0.48 -15.71
C GLY A 81 26.84 -0.98 -15.94
N GLN A 82 26.77 -1.87 -14.93
CA GLN A 82 27.02 -3.29 -15.15
C GLN A 82 25.79 -4.02 -15.72
N ALA A 83 26.01 -5.15 -16.39
CA ALA A 83 24.91 -5.95 -16.95
C ALA A 83 24.27 -6.89 -15.91
N GLN A 84 25.07 -7.39 -14.96
CA GLN A 84 24.64 -8.42 -14.02
C GLN A 84 23.81 -7.85 -12.87
N TRP A 85 22.61 -8.42 -12.69
CA TRP A 85 21.77 -8.17 -11.52
C TRP A 85 21.98 -9.23 -10.45
N HIS A 86 21.92 -8.80 -9.19
CA HIS A 86 21.96 -9.63 -8.00
C HIS A 86 20.64 -9.53 -7.26
N GLN A 87 20.10 -10.64 -6.79
CA GLN A 87 18.89 -10.64 -5.97
C GLN A 87 19.18 -10.13 -4.55
N VAL A 88 18.23 -9.40 -3.99
CA VAL A 88 18.20 -9.13 -2.55
C VAL A 88 17.58 -10.37 -1.88
N ASN A 89 18.27 -10.92 -0.87
CA ASN A 89 17.73 -12.03 -0.11
C ASN A 89 16.62 -11.53 0.83
N GLY A 90 15.44 -12.16 0.74
CA GLY A 90 14.28 -11.82 1.56
C GLY A 90 13.36 -10.77 0.92
N THR A 91 12.46 -10.23 1.72
CA THR A 91 11.53 -9.18 1.30
C THR A 91 11.85 -7.87 2.02
N VAL A 92 11.66 -6.76 1.31
CA VAL A 92 11.68 -5.41 1.89
C VAL A 92 10.24 -5.00 2.13
N THR A 93 9.97 -4.24 3.19
CA THR A 93 8.62 -3.70 3.45
C THR A 93 8.64 -2.18 3.53
N THR A 94 7.62 -1.56 2.96
CA THR A 94 7.31 -0.14 3.17
C THR A 94 5.99 -0.01 3.90
N THR A 95 5.78 1.11 4.59
CA THR A 95 4.50 1.42 5.23
C THR A 95 4.11 2.85 4.91
N GLU A 96 2.90 3.02 4.38
CA GLU A 96 2.29 4.31 4.14
C GLU A 96 1.08 4.47 5.06
N THR A 97 0.75 5.71 5.41
CA THR A 97 -0.31 6.05 6.35
C THR A 97 -1.15 7.16 5.77
N SER A 98 -2.47 6.97 5.73
CA SER A 98 -3.39 7.99 5.24
C SER A 98 -3.45 9.19 6.20
N SER A 99 -3.91 10.33 5.69
CA SER A 99 -4.45 11.36 6.59
C SER A 99 -5.62 10.78 7.40
N PRO A 100 -5.81 11.22 8.66
CA PRO A 100 -6.96 10.79 9.45
C PRO A 100 -8.29 11.24 8.83
N PHE A 101 -9.34 10.44 8.98
CA PHE A 101 -10.70 10.79 8.57
C PHE A 101 -11.73 10.42 9.64
N ASN A 102 -12.89 11.08 9.59
CA ASN A 102 -14.01 10.81 10.49
C ASN A 102 -15.08 10.03 9.72
N LEU A 103 -15.70 9.06 10.39
CA LEU A 103 -16.82 8.31 9.86
C LEU A 103 -18.10 8.72 10.58
N TYR A 104 -19.08 9.13 9.78
CA TYR A 104 -20.45 9.39 10.21
C TYR A 104 -21.38 8.44 9.46
N ILE A 105 -22.26 7.76 10.18
CA ILE A 105 -23.35 6.97 9.59
C ILE A 105 -24.55 7.92 9.56
N ALA A 106 -25.16 8.08 8.38
CA ALA A 106 -26.37 8.88 8.28
C ALA A 106 -27.54 8.10 8.88
N ASP A 107 -28.11 8.62 9.97
CA ASP A 107 -29.39 8.12 10.46
C ASP A 107 -30.47 8.47 9.42
N SER A 108 -31.14 7.47 8.88
CA SER A 108 -32.33 7.70 8.08
C SER A 108 -33.48 8.10 9.00
N TYR A 109 -33.75 9.40 9.10
CA TYR A 109 -35.04 9.88 9.60
C TYR A 109 -36.10 9.62 8.53
N GLY A 110 -36.53 8.37 8.39
CA GLY A 110 -37.75 8.02 7.68
C GLY A 110 -38.94 8.26 8.59
N THR A 111 -39.46 9.49 8.65
CA THR A 111 -40.79 9.72 9.22
C THR A 111 -41.82 9.10 8.29
N THR A 112 -42.46 8.02 8.72
CA THR A 112 -43.72 7.54 8.13
C THR A 112 -44.75 8.67 8.23
N SER A 113 -45.28 9.13 7.09
CA SER A 113 -46.54 9.86 7.01
C SER A 113 -47.62 8.96 6.44
#